data_AF-A0AAE3UH18-F1
#
_entry.id   AF-A0AAE3UH18-F1
#
_cell.length_a   1.000
_cell.length_b   1.000
_cell.length_c   1.000
_cell.angle_alpha   90.00
_cell.angle_beta   90.00
_cell.angle_gamma   90.00
#
_symmetry.space_group_name_H-M   'P 1'
#
loop_
_entity.id
_entity.type
_entity.pdbx_description
1 polymer ?
#
loop_
_entity_poly.entity_id
_entity_poly.type
_entity_poly.pdbx_seq_one_letter_code
_entity_poly.pdbx_strand_id
1 'polypeptide(L)'
;MILLDGSRHQFVKHNNDLTIDSFEITNGVAGINAISRHLCYVGGLDKTFHKAQDTRTPQQSETMLTIIHEVLAYAPTIQIAGHNQFANKACPSFFVPTWLKQLGIPEHTIEWRNLFR
;
A
#
# COMPACT_ATOMS: atom_id res chain seq x y z
N MET A 1 8.18 -0.22 4.88
CA MET A 1 7.49 0.46 5.99
C MET A 1 7.80 1.94 5.94
N ILE A 2 6.80 2.79 6.19
CA ILE A 2 6.96 4.23 6.33
C ILE A 2 6.77 4.60 7.80
N LEU A 3 7.81 5.15 8.43
CA LEU A 3 7.79 5.59 9.82
C LEU A 3 6.99 6.89 9.97
N LEU A 4 6.71 7.31 11.20
CA LEU A 4 5.89 8.49 11.49
C LEU A 4 6.47 9.79 10.90
N ASP A 5 7.79 9.87 10.79
CA ASP A 5 8.54 10.99 10.21
C ASP A 5 8.61 10.95 8.67
N GLY A 6 7.99 9.95 8.03
CA GLY A 6 8.02 9.73 6.58
C GLY A 6 9.22 8.91 6.10
N SER A 7 10.17 8.54 6.96
CA SER A 7 11.33 7.75 6.53
C SER A 7 10.92 6.33 6.10
N ARG A 8 11.56 5.83 5.05
CA ARG A 8 11.32 4.50 4.48
C ARG A 8 12.27 3.49 5.10
N HIS A 9 11.73 2.45 5.72
CA HIS A 9 12.46 1.25 6.09
C HIS A 9 12.11 0.10 5.15
N GLN A 10 13.12 -0.50 4.52
CA GLN A 10 12.97 -1.64 3.63
C GLN A 10 13.45 -2.92 4.31
N PHE A 11 12.53 -3.88 4.50
CA PHE A 11 12.84 -5.16 5.14
C PHE A 11 13.48 -6.17 4.18
N VAL A 12 13.07 -6.12 2.92
CA VAL A 12 13.48 -7.07 1.88
C VAL A 12 13.95 -6.29 0.67
N LYS A 13 15.11 -6.66 0.13
CA LYS A 13 15.68 -6.02 -1.06
C LYS A 13 14.72 -6.19 -2.24
N HIS A 14 14.57 -5.13 -3.03
CA HIS A 14 13.81 -5.15 -4.27
C HIS A 14 14.72 -4.79 -5.43
N ASN A 15 14.63 -5.54 -6.53
CA ASN A 15 15.41 -5.29 -7.74
C ASN A 15 14.68 -4.38 -8.75
N ASN A 16 13.43 -3.99 -8.44
CA ASN A 16 12.56 -3.13 -9.24
C ASN A 16 12.20 -3.68 -10.63
N ASP A 17 12.10 -5.00 -10.76
CA ASP A 17 11.52 -5.63 -11.95
C ASP A 17 10.04 -6.00 -11.73
N LEU A 18 9.44 -6.57 -12.78
CA LEU A 18 8.02 -6.96 -12.81
C LEU A 18 7.75 -8.34 -12.18
N THR A 19 8.81 -9.06 -11.82
CA THR A 19 8.72 -10.38 -11.20
C THR A 19 8.88 -10.25 -9.68
N ILE A 20 8.39 -11.24 -8.93
CA ILE A 20 8.67 -11.36 -7.50
C ILE A 20 9.57 -12.57 -7.35
N ASP A 21 10.86 -12.32 -7.19
CA ASP A 21 11.80 -13.40 -6.93
C ASP A 21 11.54 -14.02 -5.55
N SER A 22 11.98 -15.25 -5.35
CA SER A 22 11.80 -15.97 -4.07
C SER A 22 12.37 -15.20 -2.87
N PHE A 23 13.45 -14.43 -3.07
CA PHE A 23 14.04 -13.59 -2.03
C PHE A 23 13.30 -12.27 -1.79
N GLU A 24 12.39 -11.86 -2.68
CA GLU A 24 11.58 -10.64 -2.58
C GLU A 24 10.23 -10.86 -1.90
N ILE A 25 9.82 -12.13 -1.73
CA ILE A 25 8.53 -12.50 -1.16
C ILE A 25 8.39 -11.93 0.25
N THR A 26 7.29 -11.24 0.48
CA THR A 26 6.90 -10.68 1.79
C THR A 26 5.49 -11.15 2.14
N ASN A 27 5.16 -11.18 3.44
CA ASN A 27 3.87 -11.68 3.92
C ASN A 27 2.92 -10.54 4.27
N GLY A 28 2.23 -9.99 3.27
CA GLY A 28 1.25 -8.92 3.46
C GLY A 28 -0.18 -9.37 3.25
N VAL A 29 -0.48 -10.08 2.15
CA VAL A 29 -1.81 -10.58 1.82
C VAL A 29 -1.76 -12.08 1.50
N ALA A 30 -2.35 -12.89 2.38
CA ALA A 30 -2.40 -14.34 2.19
C ALA A 30 -3.02 -14.71 0.82
N GLY A 31 -2.40 -15.65 0.12
CA GLY A 31 -2.84 -16.13 -1.20
C GLY A 31 -2.25 -15.38 -2.39
N ILE A 32 -1.67 -14.18 -2.20
CA ILE A 32 -1.10 -13.39 -3.32
C ILE A 32 0.31 -12.85 -3.04
N ASN A 33 0.98 -13.31 -1.96
CA ASN A 33 2.32 -12.86 -1.58
C ASN A 33 3.39 -13.01 -2.68
N ALA A 34 3.26 -14.04 -3.53
CA ALA A 34 4.21 -14.31 -4.62
C ALA A 34 3.97 -13.46 -5.89
N ILE A 35 2.92 -12.62 -5.90
CA ILE A 35 2.56 -11.75 -7.04
C ILE A 35 2.31 -10.30 -6.60
N SER A 36 2.71 -9.93 -5.38
CA SER A 36 2.48 -8.59 -4.83
C SER A 36 3.67 -8.09 -4.03
N ARG A 37 3.90 -6.77 -4.10
CA ARG A 37 4.85 -6.05 -3.24
C ARG A 37 4.05 -5.30 -2.18
N HIS A 38 4.54 -5.30 -0.94
CA HIS A 38 3.78 -4.76 0.19
C HIS A 38 4.40 -3.48 0.74
N LEU A 39 3.56 -2.45 0.87
CA LEU A 39 3.88 -1.21 1.55
C LEU A 39 3.03 -1.09 2.82
N CYS A 40 3.66 -0.77 3.94
CA CYS A 40 3.00 -0.49 5.20
C CYS A 40 3.44 0.86 5.75
N TYR A 41 2.59 1.50 6.55
CA TYR A 41 2.91 2.70 7.32
C TYR A 41 2.64 2.42 8.80
N VAL A 42 3.34 3.11 9.69
CA VAL A 42 3.11 3.02 11.15
C VAL A 42 1.85 3.82 11.50
N GLY A 43 0.83 3.15 12.06
CA GLY A 43 -0.45 3.75 12.43
C GLY A 43 -1.64 2.88 12.04
N GLY A 44 -2.81 3.51 11.88
CA GLY A 44 -4.03 2.85 11.40
C GLY A 44 -5.09 2.59 12.47
N LEU A 45 -4.88 3.03 13.70
CA LEU A 45 -5.83 2.92 14.81
C LEU A 45 -6.05 4.28 15.47
N ASP A 46 -7.22 4.48 16.05
CA ASP A 46 -7.54 5.65 16.86
C ASP A 46 -6.68 5.73 18.13
N LYS A 47 -6.73 6.87 18.83
CA LYS A 47 -5.95 7.09 20.08
C LYS A 47 -6.24 6.07 21.18
N THR A 48 -7.38 5.38 21.10
CA THR A 48 -7.77 4.34 22.06
C THR A 48 -7.32 2.94 21.64
N PHE A 49 -6.77 2.76 20.44
CA PHE A 49 -6.38 1.49 19.84
C PHE A 49 -7.54 0.49 19.61
N HIS A 50 -8.79 0.96 19.54
CA HIS A 50 -9.97 0.11 19.36
C HIS A 50 -10.56 0.17 17.95
N LYS A 51 -10.40 1.29 17.24
CA LYS A 51 -11.03 1.51 15.94
C LYS A 51 -10.01 1.79 14.88
N ALA A 52 -10.21 1.22 13.69
CA ALA A 52 -9.43 1.58 12.53
C ALA A 52 -9.68 3.05 12.16
N GLN A 53 -8.60 3.80 11.96
CA GLN A 53 -8.63 5.20 11.58
C GLN A 53 -7.45 5.49 10.66
N ASP A 54 -7.65 6.28 9.60
CA ASP A 54 -6.52 6.81 8.81
C ASP A 54 -5.75 7.79 9.69
N THR A 55 -4.56 7.38 10.14
CA THR A 55 -3.68 8.20 10.98
C THR A 55 -2.38 8.53 10.27
N ARG A 56 -2.35 8.47 8.93
CA ARG A 56 -1.15 8.83 8.18
C ARG A 56 -0.77 10.27 8.47
N THR A 57 0.51 10.51 8.73
CA THR A 57 1.07 11.86 8.76
C THR A 57 1.22 12.40 7.33
N PRO A 58 1.27 13.73 7.14
CA PRO A 58 1.54 14.31 5.82
C PRO A 58 2.81 13.76 5.17
N GLN A 59 3.88 13.56 5.96
CA GLN A 59 5.14 12.99 5.53
C GLN A 59 4.98 11.53 5.08
N GLN A 60 4.17 10.74 5.79
CA GLN A 60 3.87 9.37 5.36
C GLN A 60 3.12 9.33 4.02
N SER A 61 2.14 10.23 3.83
CA SER A 61 1.39 10.34 2.58
C SER A 61 2.28 10.76 1.42
N GLU A 62 3.19 11.71 1.63
CA GLU A 62 4.18 12.16 0.64
C GLU A 62 5.13 11.02 0.24
N THR A 63 5.75 10.34 1.20
CA THR A 63 6.62 9.19 0.91
C THR A 63 5.85 8.07 0.19
N MET A 64 4.60 7.80 0.59
CA MET A 64 3.76 6.80 -0.07
C MET A 64 3.51 7.15 -1.54
N LEU A 65 3.23 8.42 -1.83
CA LEU A 65 3.05 8.90 -3.20
C LEU A 65 4.35 8.80 -4.02
N THR A 66 5.50 9.16 -3.44
CA THR A 66 6.81 8.97 -4.08
C THR A 66 7.04 7.51 -4.45
N ILE A 67 6.78 6.57 -3.54
CA ILE A 67 6.92 5.13 -3.80
C ILE A 67 5.95 4.69 -4.91
N ILE A 68 4.72 5.18 -4.93
CA ILE A 68 3.75 4.87 -5.99
C ILE A 68 4.28 5.34 -7.35
N HIS A 69 4.81 6.56 -7.45
CA HIS A 69 5.40 7.06 -8.69
C HIS A 69 6.64 6.28 -9.13
N GLU A 70 7.53 5.91 -8.19
CA GLU A 70 8.67 5.01 -8.47
C GLU A 70 8.18 3.71 -9.10
N VAL A 71 7.15 3.10 -8.53
CA VAL A 71 6.58 1.83 -9.01
C VAL A 71 5.94 2.00 -10.39
N LEU A 72 5.13 3.03 -10.58
CA LEU A 72 4.46 3.28 -11.87
C LEU A 72 5.45 3.61 -12.99
N ALA A 73 6.65 4.12 -12.67
CA ALA A 73 7.69 4.40 -13.66
C ALA A 73 8.24 3.11 -14.31
N TYR A 74 8.38 2.01 -13.56
CA TYR A 74 8.85 0.73 -14.09
C TYR A 74 7.73 -0.28 -14.36
N ALA A 75 6.53 -0.09 -13.78
CA ALA A 75 5.37 -0.96 -13.91
C ALA A 75 4.08 -0.16 -14.18
N PRO A 76 3.91 0.46 -15.36
CA PRO A 76 2.84 1.43 -15.64
C PRO A 76 1.42 0.86 -15.66
N THR A 77 1.26 -0.47 -15.63
CA THR A 77 -0.03 -1.17 -15.65
C THR A 77 -0.30 -1.94 -14.35
N ILE A 78 0.56 -1.84 -13.33
CA ILE A 78 0.37 -2.54 -12.06
C ILE A 78 -0.90 -2.03 -11.36
N GLN A 79 -1.58 -2.92 -10.64
CA GLN A 79 -2.68 -2.54 -9.77
C GLN A 79 -2.16 -2.09 -8.41
N ILE A 80 -2.64 -0.95 -7.91
CA ILE A 80 -2.39 -0.43 -6.57
C ILE A 80 -3.66 -0.58 -5.76
N ALA A 81 -3.52 -1.16 -4.57
CA ALA A 81 -4.62 -1.62 -3.75
C ALA A 81 -4.27 -1.57 -2.26
N GLY A 82 -5.28 -1.42 -1.43
CA GLY A 82 -5.23 -1.68 0.01
C GLY A 82 -5.55 -3.14 0.33
N HIS A 83 -5.23 -3.57 1.55
CA HIS A 83 -5.54 -4.94 2.00
C HIS A 83 -7.06 -5.19 2.05
N ASN A 84 -7.88 -4.15 2.28
CA ASN A 84 -9.33 -4.20 2.25
C ASN A 84 -9.94 -4.46 0.85
N GLN A 85 -9.15 -4.35 -0.24
CA GLN A 85 -9.52 -4.82 -1.58
C GLN A 85 -9.40 -6.36 -1.71
N PHE A 86 -8.64 -7.01 -0.82
CA PHE A 86 -8.31 -8.44 -0.92
C PHE A 86 -8.74 -9.28 0.29
N ALA A 87 -9.21 -8.64 1.37
CA ALA A 87 -9.74 -9.34 2.54
C ALA A 87 -10.75 -8.46 3.29
N ASN A 88 -11.68 -9.10 4.02
CA ASN A 88 -12.63 -8.41 4.90
C ASN A 88 -11.94 -7.93 6.19
N LYS A 89 -11.15 -6.86 6.08
CA LYS A 89 -10.44 -6.22 7.20
C LYS A 89 -10.26 -4.73 6.95
N ALA A 90 -10.11 -3.96 8.01
CA ALA A 90 -10.03 -2.51 7.91
C ALA A 90 -8.73 -1.99 7.28
N CYS A 91 -7.62 -2.73 7.37
CA CYS A 91 -6.31 -2.35 6.82
C CYS A 91 -6.43 -1.97 5.33
N PRO A 92 -5.90 -0.82 4.88
CA PRO A 92 -4.95 0.07 5.54
C PRO A 92 -5.58 1.22 6.37
N SER A 93 -6.81 1.03 6.85
CA SER A 93 -7.60 1.99 7.65
C SER A 93 -8.11 3.22 6.89
N PHE A 94 -8.03 3.16 5.56
CA PHE A 94 -8.68 4.07 4.63
C PHE A 94 -9.03 3.33 3.33
N PHE A 95 -9.81 3.98 2.48
CA PHE A 95 -10.15 3.44 1.17
C PHE A 95 -9.14 3.93 0.11
N VAL A 96 -8.21 3.05 -0.25
CA VAL A 96 -7.10 3.35 -1.19
C VAL A 96 -7.60 3.90 -2.53
N PRO A 97 -8.65 3.34 -3.18
CA PRO A 97 -9.06 3.80 -4.50
C PRO A 97 -9.47 5.28 -4.57
N THR A 98 -10.27 5.76 -3.60
CA THR A 98 -10.63 7.18 -3.53
C THR A 98 -9.41 8.07 -3.31
N TRP A 99 -8.47 7.63 -2.47
CA TRP A 99 -7.25 8.39 -2.21
C TRP A 99 -6.36 8.49 -3.47
N LEU A 100 -6.15 7.40 -4.19
CA LEU A 100 -5.39 7.40 -5.45
C LEU A 100 -6.03 8.28 -6.52
N LYS A 101 -7.36 8.20 -6.65
CA LYS A 101 -8.11 9.04 -7.60
C LYS A 101 -7.97 10.53 -7.31
N GLN A 102 -8.01 10.93 -6.03
CA GLN A 102 -7.80 12.32 -5.62
C GLN A 102 -6.39 12.84 -5.96
N LEU A 103 -5.40 11.95 -6.00
CA LEU A 103 -4.01 12.26 -6.37
C LEU A 103 -3.77 12.24 -7.89
N GLY A 104 -4.78 11.94 -8.70
CA GLY A 104 -4.65 11.87 -10.16
C GLY A 104 -3.91 10.64 -10.67
N ILE A 105 -3.84 9.57 -9.87
CA ILE A 105 -3.26 8.29 -10.30
C ILE A 105 -4.12 7.69 -11.42
N PRO A 106 -3.52 7.14 -12.50
CA PRO A 106 -4.29 6.64 -13.64
C PRO A 106 -5.30 5.56 -13.25
N GLU A 107 -6.55 5.73 -13.68
CA GLU A 107 -7.69 4.88 -13.29
C GLU A 107 -7.44 3.39 -13.55
N HIS A 108 -6.73 3.04 -14.64
CA HIS A 108 -6.43 1.65 -14.99
C HIS A 108 -5.47 0.96 -14.02
N THR A 109 -4.84 1.70 -13.10
CA THR A 109 -3.93 1.18 -12.07
C THR A 109 -4.62 1.04 -10.70
N ILE A 110 -5.89 1.41 -10.58
CA ILE A 110 -6.62 1.44 -9.30
C ILE A 110 -7.50 0.21 -9.15
N GLU A 111 -7.29 -0.55 -8.07
CA GLU A 111 -8.12 -1.70 -7.72
C GLU A 111 -9.35 -1.28 -6.90
N TRP A 112 -10.53 -1.21 -7.53
CA TRP A 112 -11.76 -0.69 -6.91
C TRP A 112 -12.53 -1.68 -6.03
N ARG A 113 -12.13 -2.96 -5.95
CA ARG A 113 -12.80 -3.92 -5.07
C ARG A 113 -12.90 -3.40 -3.64
N ASN A 114 -14.02 -3.66 -2.97
CA ASN A 114 -14.13 -3.45 -1.53
C ASN A 114 -14.71 -4.69 -0.87
N LEU A 115 -13.85 -5.46 -0.22
CA LEU A 115 -14.24 -6.66 0.52
C LEU A 115 -14.49 -6.35 2.00
N PHE A 116 -14.17 -5.13 2.44
CA PHE A 116 -14.47 -4.64 3.78
C PHE A 116 -15.81 -3.90 3.76
N ARG A 117 -16.83 -4.54 4.32
CA ARG A 117 -18.20 -4.01 4.41
C ARG A 117 -18.48 -3.45 5.80
#